data_AF-A0A8H4IIN3-F1
#
_entry.id   AF-A0A8H4IIN3-F1
#
_cell.length_a   1.000
_cell.length_b   1.000
_cell.length_c   1.000
_cell.angle_alpha   90.00
_cell.angle_beta   90.00
_cell.angle_gamma   90.00
#
_symmetry.space_group_name_H-M   'P 1'
#
loop_
_entity.id
_entity.type
_entity.pdbx_description
1 polymer ?
#
loop_
_entity_poly.entity_id
_entity_poly.type
_entity_poly.pdbx_seq_one_letter_code
_entity_poly.pdbx_strand_id
1 'polypeptide(L)'
;MKTPALAGLGLLQILPSTAEYVWPSKYDYLEDVLYLHSGYIREGFVDGVNPCSFSSAGEGRQTAAEWVRTAYHDMATHDAAAGTGGLDASIMFETERDENVGDAFNGTFGFISNYYTIRASAADLLALSTVVAVGHCGGPQIPFRAGRVDATEAGPLGVPKPDQDIDTHTQIFAKAGFNTSDMIKMVACGHTLGGIHGKDFPEITFNDTDTNFEHFESNNSFSSFDNTVVTEYLDGSTPNLLVAGQNDTTNSDKRVFGADNNATMHALADPATFQSSCEDILGRMIDTVPSDITLTDPFTPAPIKPYITTFALANATHLTLTGRIRIATDFDSYADQAIHLTYTPRTAQNSSTPLNTTIPTTRAMWKGGTTSGIFRELFAWHEFSVTLPTASSITAFNVTVVRTSTGEQQTYDNAGAGGYALDDALLYQAAQSCRKDGATTITAAVRKEVLSGGGKVGVEMVVKRPRQGVFLPALEVETWEGAAGKEVGEWVLVEVKGELESDSWSTTFDVVAGERRVEFQRMNGLEEECAAL
;
A
#
# COMPACT_ATOMS: atom_id res chain seq x y z
N MET A 1 67.53 -18.54 -5.13
CA MET A 1 66.72 -18.54 -3.90
C MET A 1 65.40 -17.85 -4.22
N LYS A 2 64.28 -18.53 -3.93
CA LYS A 2 62.92 -18.11 -4.31
C LYS A 2 62.44 -16.97 -3.41
N THR A 3 61.91 -15.90 -3.99
CA THR A 3 61.07 -14.89 -3.33
C THR A 3 59.59 -15.22 -3.60
N PRO A 4 58.70 -15.18 -2.60
CA PRO A 4 57.26 -15.40 -2.82
C PRO A 4 56.59 -14.10 -3.23
N ALA A 5 55.69 -14.17 -4.21
CA ALA A 5 54.75 -13.10 -4.53
C ALA A 5 53.48 -13.30 -3.69
N LEU A 6 53.12 -12.32 -2.87
CA LEU A 6 51.82 -12.23 -2.21
C LEU A 6 50.76 -11.88 -3.26
N ALA A 7 49.75 -12.73 -3.42
CA ALA A 7 48.52 -12.41 -4.12
C ALA A 7 47.62 -11.60 -3.17
N GLY A 8 47.30 -10.36 -3.55
CA GLY A 8 46.29 -9.55 -2.86
C GLY A 8 44.90 -10.04 -3.21
N LEU A 9 44.14 -10.50 -2.21
CA LEU A 9 42.69 -10.64 -2.33
C LEU A 9 42.08 -9.23 -2.36
N GLY A 10 41.50 -8.86 -3.50
CA GLY A 10 40.56 -7.74 -3.55
C GLY A 10 39.25 -8.15 -2.87
N LEU A 11 38.94 -7.52 -1.75
CA LEU A 11 37.58 -7.51 -1.22
C LEU A 11 36.69 -6.77 -2.22
N LEU A 12 35.86 -7.50 -2.96
CA LEU A 12 34.69 -6.93 -3.60
C LEU A 12 33.71 -6.59 -2.48
N GLN A 13 33.67 -5.33 -2.06
CA GLN A 13 32.58 -4.84 -1.22
C GLN A 13 31.33 -4.82 -2.08
N ILE A 14 30.46 -5.80 -1.87
CA ILE A 14 29.07 -5.74 -2.31
C ILE A 14 28.43 -4.67 -1.43
N LEU A 15 28.34 -3.44 -1.93
CA LEU A 15 27.53 -2.40 -1.30
C LEU A 15 26.07 -2.82 -1.42
N PRO A 16 25.26 -2.79 -0.35
CA PRO A 16 23.81 -2.88 -0.49
C PRO A 16 23.34 -1.63 -1.25
N SER A 17 22.88 -1.83 -2.49
CA SER A 17 22.24 -0.80 -3.29
C SER A 17 20.74 -0.79 -2.99
N THR A 18 20.37 -0.41 -1.76
CA THR A 18 19.01 0.03 -1.46
C THR A 18 19.11 1.51 -1.13
N ALA A 19 18.51 2.37 -1.94
CA ALA A 19 18.44 3.79 -1.61
C ALA A 19 17.66 3.94 -0.29
N GLU A 20 18.25 4.62 0.69
CA GLU A 20 17.59 4.88 1.97
C GLU A 20 16.33 5.72 1.73
N TYR A 21 15.28 5.47 2.51
CA TYR A 21 14.02 6.20 2.41
C TYR A 21 14.20 7.71 2.62
N VAL A 22 13.59 8.51 1.74
CA VAL A 22 13.56 9.98 1.82
C VAL A 22 12.10 10.43 1.87
N TRP A 23 11.75 11.18 2.89
CA TRP A 23 10.43 11.81 3.04
C TRP A 23 10.37 13.19 2.36
N PRO A 24 9.22 13.57 1.77
CA PRO A 24 8.08 12.71 1.48
C PRO A 24 8.33 11.80 0.28
N SER A 25 7.68 10.64 0.27
CA SER A 25 7.64 9.72 -0.88
C SER A 25 6.23 9.66 -1.45
N LYS A 26 6.13 9.50 -2.78
CA LYS A 26 4.82 9.23 -3.43
C LYS A 26 4.18 7.92 -2.94
N TYR A 27 4.98 7.02 -2.35
CA TYR A 27 4.54 5.73 -1.82
C TYR A 27 4.23 5.74 -0.31
N ASP A 28 4.32 6.90 0.34
CA ASP A 28 4.07 7.01 1.79
C ASP A 28 2.70 6.47 2.19
N TYR A 29 1.68 6.67 1.35
CA TYR A 29 0.34 6.16 1.63
C TYR A 29 0.28 4.62 1.61
N LEU A 30 0.84 3.96 0.58
CA LEU A 30 0.87 2.50 0.52
C LEU A 30 1.66 1.89 1.68
N GLU A 31 2.74 2.54 2.11
CA GLU A 31 3.51 2.10 3.27
C GLU A 31 2.69 2.18 4.57
N ASP A 32 1.83 3.20 4.71
CA ASP A 32 0.91 3.29 5.83
C ASP A 32 -0.13 2.17 5.79
N VAL A 33 -0.69 1.87 4.62
CA VAL A 33 -1.68 0.80 4.45
C VAL A 33 -1.06 -0.58 4.78
N LEU A 34 0.21 -0.80 4.41
CA LEU A 34 0.95 -2.04 4.67
C LEU A 34 1.28 -2.26 6.16
N TYR A 35 1.64 -1.21 6.90
CA TYR A 35 2.19 -1.38 8.24
C TYR A 35 1.30 -0.89 9.39
N LEU A 36 0.35 0.03 9.14
CA LEU A 36 -0.46 0.64 10.19
C LEU A 36 -1.77 -0.13 10.42
N HIS A 37 -1.67 -1.35 10.94
CA HIS A 37 -2.82 -2.25 11.09
C HIS A 37 -3.64 -2.05 12.37
N SER A 38 -3.00 -1.74 13.50
CA SER A 38 -3.69 -1.57 14.79
C SER A 38 -3.07 -0.50 15.68
N GLY A 39 -3.78 -0.01 16.70
CA GLY A 39 -3.23 0.91 17.71
C GLY A 39 -3.67 2.36 17.54
N TYR A 40 -2.74 3.30 17.71
CA TYR A 40 -3.01 4.73 17.77
C TYR A 40 -3.53 5.28 16.43
N ILE A 41 -2.70 5.20 15.39
CA ILE A 41 -3.04 5.52 14.01
C ILE A 41 -3.08 4.21 13.23
N ARG A 42 -4.18 3.94 12.54
CA ARG A 42 -4.34 2.72 11.74
C ARG A 42 -5.09 3.02 10.45
N GLU A 43 -4.70 2.38 9.36
CA GLU A 43 -5.41 2.41 8.08
C GLU A 43 -6.47 1.28 7.99
N GLY A 44 -6.30 0.19 8.74
CA GLY A 44 -7.33 -0.84 8.90
C GLY A 44 -7.47 -1.84 7.75
N PHE A 45 -6.52 -1.88 6.80
CA PHE A 45 -6.59 -2.79 5.63
C PHE A 45 -6.72 -4.27 6.02
N VAL A 46 -6.04 -4.69 7.09
CA VAL A 46 -6.15 -6.06 7.65
C VAL A 46 -7.56 -6.44 8.10
N ASP A 47 -8.46 -5.48 8.36
CA ASP A 47 -9.82 -5.77 8.83
C ASP A 47 -10.63 -6.57 7.81
N GLY A 48 -10.26 -6.50 6.52
CA GLY A 48 -10.89 -7.31 5.47
C GLY A 48 -10.62 -8.81 5.58
N VAL A 49 -9.63 -9.22 6.37
CA VAL A 49 -9.22 -10.62 6.53
C VAL A 49 -9.05 -11.01 8.00
N ASN A 50 -9.63 -10.26 8.94
CA ASN A 50 -9.48 -10.50 10.37
C ASN A 50 -10.79 -10.95 11.05
N PRO A 51 -10.89 -12.20 11.58
CA PRO A 51 -9.90 -13.29 11.54
C PRO A 51 -9.73 -13.86 10.12
N CYS A 52 -8.74 -14.73 9.88
CA CYS A 52 -8.48 -15.31 8.54
C CYS A 52 -9.73 -15.99 7.91
N SER A 53 -10.66 -16.50 8.73
CA SER A 53 -11.95 -17.06 8.27
C SER A 53 -13.03 -16.01 7.95
N PHE A 54 -12.72 -14.72 8.02
CA PHE A 54 -13.68 -13.65 7.84
C PHE A 54 -14.15 -13.54 6.38
N SER A 55 -15.45 -13.26 6.24
CA SER A 55 -16.06 -12.74 5.01
C SER A 55 -17.23 -11.83 5.34
N SER A 56 -17.34 -10.71 4.63
CA SER A 56 -18.50 -9.82 4.72
C SER A 56 -19.74 -10.39 4.02
N ALA A 57 -19.60 -11.45 3.23
CA ALA A 57 -20.66 -12.04 2.42
C ALA A 57 -21.27 -13.32 3.02
N GLY A 58 -20.81 -13.77 4.19
CA GLY A 58 -21.43 -14.88 4.93
C GLY A 58 -20.45 -15.92 5.44
N GLU A 59 -20.94 -16.82 6.30
CA GLU A 59 -20.17 -17.94 6.86
C GLU A 59 -19.78 -18.95 5.77
N GLY A 60 -18.55 -19.46 5.82
CA GLY A 60 -18.00 -20.42 4.86
C GLY A 60 -17.27 -19.80 3.67
N ARG A 61 -17.55 -18.53 3.35
CA ARG A 61 -16.77 -17.72 2.39
C ARG A 61 -15.55 -17.11 3.10
N GLN A 62 -14.45 -16.91 2.38
CA GLN A 62 -13.19 -16.42 2.97
C GLN A 62 -12.57 -15.30 2.13
N THR A 63 -12.58 -14.06 2.65
CA THR A 63 -12.02 -12.90 1.93
C THR A 63 -10.52 -13.07 1.63
N ALA A 64 -9.77 -13.72 2.52
CA ALA A 64 -8.34 -13.96 2.31
C ALA A 64 -8.07 -14.79 1.04
N ALA A 65 -8.85 -15.85 0.81
CA ALA A 65 -8.76 -16.65 -0.41
C ALA A 65 -9.18 -15.85 -1.66
N GLU A 66 -10.19 -15.00 -1.53
CA GLU A 66 -10.67 -14.16 -2.64
C GLU A 66 -9.66 -13.11 -3.07
N TRP A 67 -8.91 -12.55 -2.12
CA TRP A 67 -7.82 -11.63 -2.39
C TRP A 67 -6.69 -12.30 -3.16
N VAL A 68 -6.24 -13.48 -2.70
CA VAL A 68 -5.22 -14.28 -3.39
C VAL A 68 -5.69 -14.69 -4.78
N ARG A 69 -6.95 -15.16 -4.90
CA ARG A 69 -7.57 -15.52 -6.18
C ARG A 69 -7.63 -14.34 -7.14
N THR A 70 -8.06 -13.16 -6.66
CA THR A 70 -8.16 -11.96 -7.51
C THR A 70 -6.81 -11.56 -8.08
N ALA A 71 -5.76 -11.57 -7.25
CA ALA A 71 -4.41 -11.27 -7.72
C ALA A 71 -3.87 -12.31 -8.71
N TYR A 72 -4.11 -13.61 -8.46
CA TYR A 72 -3.73 -14.66 -9.40
C TYR A 72 -4.44 -14.51 -10.76
N HIS A 73 -5.75 -14.30 -10.76
CA HIS A 73 -6.55 -14.18 -11.99
C HIS A 73 -6.13 -12.97 -12.83
N ASP A 74 -5.79 -11.85 -12.19
CA ASP A 74 -5.23 -10.68 -12.86
C ASP A 74 -3.87 -10.99 -13.50
N MET A 75 -2.97 -11.62 -12.73
CA MET A 75 -1.63 -11.99 -13.20
C MET A 75 -1.65 -13.04 -14.33
N ALA A 76 -2.55 -14.02 -14.28
CA ALA A 76 -2.47 -15.28 -15.04
C ALA A 76 -2.44 -15.12 -16.57
N THR A 77 -2.88 -13.97 -17.09
CA THR A 77 -2.89 -13.69 -18.53
C THR A 77 -1.61 -13.04 -19.04
N HIS A 78 -0.60 -12.86 -18.17
CA HIS A 78 0.72 -12.33 -18.51
C HIS A 78 1.36 -13.07 -19.69
N ASP A 79 1.96 -12.30 -20.59
CA ASP A 79 2.77 -12.82 -21.69
C ASP A 79 4.20 -12.33 -21.51
N ALA A 80 5.06 -13.20 -20.97
CA ALA A 80 6.45 -12.87 -20.68
C ALA A 80 7.26 -12.60 -21.96
N ALA A 81 6.86 -13.17 -23.10
CA ALA A 81 7.55 -12.95 -24.37
C ALA A 81 7.16 -11.62 -25.02
N ALA A 82 5.89 -11.22 -24.90
CA ALA A 82 5.40 -9.92 -25.34
C ALA A 82 5.71 -8.79 -24.33
N GLY A 83 5.93 -9.13 -23.07
CA GLY A 83 6.15 -8.18 -21.97
C GLY A 83 4.90 -7.42 -21.57
N THR A 84 3.71 -8.04 -21.66
CA THR A 84 2.39 -7.43 -21.44
C THR A 84 1.57 -8.18 -20.39
N GLY A 85 0.59 -7.53 -19.77
CA GLY A 85 -0.25 -8.12 -18.72
C GLY A 85 0.55 -8.37 -17.43
N GLY A 86 0.04 -9.23 -16.57
CA GLY A 86 0.57 -9.42 -15.21
C GLY A 86 -0.36 -8.77 -14.20
N LEU A 87 0.15 -8.47 -13.01
CA LEU A 87 -0.62 -7.82 -11.97
C LEU A 87 -0.77 -6.31 -12.28
N ASP A 88 -1.72 -5.99 -13.15
CA ASP A 88 -2.01 -4.64 -13.67
C ASP A 88 -3.46 -4.20 -13.42
N ALA A 89 -4.23 -4.95 -12.64
CA ALA A 89 -5.65 -4.76 -12.34
C ALA A 89 -6.57 -4.80 -13.58
N SER A 90 -6.14 -5.36 -14.72
CA SER A 90 -7.02 -5.62 -15.87
C SER A 90 -8.22 -6.49 -15.52
N ILE A 91 -8.14 -7.35 -14.49
CA ILE A 91 -9.25 -8.18 -14.00
C ILE A 91 -10.52 -7.37 -13.66
N MET A 92 -10.38 -6.07 -13.35
CA MET A 92 -11.53 -5.19 -13.08
C MET A 92 -12.45 -5.00 -14.30
N PHE A 93 -11.97 -5.30 -15.50
CA PHE A 93 -12.73 -5.26 -16.76
C PHE A 93 -13.21 -6.65 -17.21
N GLU A 94 -12.96 -7.68 -16.40
CA GLU A 94 -13.02 -9.09 -16.82
C GLU A 94 -13.90 -9.96 -15.93
N THR A 95 -14.60 -9.35 -14.97
CA THR A 95 -15.37 -10.06 -13.93
C THR A 95 -16.51 -10.91 -14.48
N GLU A 96 -16.97 -10.64 -15.71
CA GLU A 96 -18.07 -11.36 -16.37
C GLU A 96 -17.60 -12.49 -17.30
N ARG A 97 -16.28 -12.78 -17.34
CA ARG A 97 -15.74 -13.86 -18.18
C ARG A 97 -16.02 -15.23 -17.57
N ASP A 98 -16.19 -16.23 -18.43
CA ASP A 98 -16.38 -17.64 -18.05
C ASP A 98 -15.17 -18.24 -17.28
N GLU A 99 -13.99 -17.65 -17.43
CA GLU A 99 -12.78 -18.02 -16.67
C GLU A 99 -12.71 -17.33 -15.28
N ASN A 100 -13.62 -16.39 -15.01
CA ASN A 100 -13.69 -15.55 -13.80
C ASN A 100 -15.05 -15.68 -13.09
N VAL A 101 -15.60 -16.89 -12.99
CA VAL A 101 -16.91 -17.12 -12.34
C VAL A 101 -16.88 -16.75 -10.85
N GLY A 102 -17.93 -16.07 -10.39
CA GLY A 102 -18.22 -15.82 -8.98
C GLY A 102 -17.90 -14.39 -8.51
N ASP A 103 -18.44 -14.03 -7.34
CA ASP A 103 -18.47 -12.64 -6.84
C ASP A 103 -17.19 -12.22 -6.10
N ALA A 104 -16.11 -13.00 -6.17
CA ALA A 104 -14.85 -12.74 -5.45
C ALA A 104 -14.17 -11.45 -5.91
N PHE A 105 -14.14 -11.20 -7.22
CA PHE A 105 -13.44 -10.07 -7.82
C PHE A 105 -14.11 -8.74 -7.45
N ASN A 106 -15.43 -8.63 -7.67
CA ASN A 106 -16.20 -7.46 -7.28
C ASN A 106 -16.22 -7.26 -5.75
N GLY A 107 -16.22 -8.34 -4.97
CA GLY A 107 -16.05 -8.25 -3.51
C GLY A 107 -14.69 -7.64 -3.11
N THR A 108 -13.60 -8.08 -3.77
CA THR A 108 -12.25 -7.55 -3.56
C THR A 108 -12.18 -6.07 -3.94
N PHE A 109 -12.67 -5.68 -5.12
CA PHE A 109 -12.76 -4.28 -5.55
C PHE A 109 -13.65 -3.43 -4.64
N GLY A 110 -14.73 -4.01 -4.12
CA GLY A 110 -15.56 -3.44 -3.07
C GLY A 110 -14.76 -3.01 -1.86
N PHE A 111 -13.91 -3.91 -1.36
CA PHE A 111 -13.05 -3.63 -0.22
C PHE A 111 -11.96 -2.60 -0.55
N ILE A 112 -11.16 -2.85 -1.60
CA ILE A 112 -9.99 -2.01 -1.91
C ILE A 112 -10.38 -0.59 -2.39
N SER A 113 -11.64 -0.37 -2.79
CA SER A 113 -12.15 0.96 -3.14
C SER A 113 -12.00 1.99 -2.00
N ASN A 114 -11.93 1.54 -0.74
CA ASN A 114 -11.69 2.41 0.43
C ASN A 114 -10.25 2.93 0.49
N TYR A 115 -9.33 2.29 -0.23
CA TYR A 115 -7.90 2.58 -0.25
C TYR A 115 -7.40 3.05 -1.62
N TYR A 116 -8.23 2.94 -2.65
CA TYR A 116 -7.89 3.34 -4.02
C TYR A 116 -7.78 4.87 -4.15
N THR A 117 -6.60 5.36 -4.52
CA THR A 117 -6.30 6.78 -4.68
C THR A 117 -5.28 7.02 -5.78
N ILE A 118 -5.01 8.27 -6.14
CA ILE A 118 -3.94 8.61 -7.11
C ILE A 118 -2.53 8.20 -6.63
N ARG A 119 -2.37 7.83 -5.35
CA ARG A 119 -1.11 7.31 -4.75
C ARG A 119 -1.15 5.82 -4.42
N ALA A 120 -2.26 5.13 -4.71
CA ALA A 120 -2.42 3.70 -4.52
C ALA A 120 -3.29 3.14 -5.66
N SER A 121 -2.62 2.61 -6.68
CA SER A 121 -3.27 1.96 -7.83
C SER A 121 -4.03 0.71 -7.38
N ALA A 122 -5.05 0.32 -8.13
CA ALA A 122 -5.76 -0.93 -7.85
C ALA A 122 -4.81 -2.13 -7.90
N ALA A 123 -3.86 -2.14 -8.85
CA ALA A 123 -2.86 -3.18 -9.00
C ALA A 123 -1.92 -3.29 -7.78
N ASP A 124 -1.44 -2.17 -7.24
CA ASP A 124 -0.66 -2.18 -5.99
C ASP A 124 -1.51 -2.65 -4.80
N LEU A 125 -2.80 -2.33 -4.77
CA LEU A 125 -3.72 -2.80 -3.73
C LEU A 125 -4.03 -4.31 -3.84
N LEU A 126 -4.10 -4.89 -5.05
CA LEU A 126 -4.23 -6.33 -5.23
C LEU A 126 -2.99 -7.09 -4.75
N ALA A 127 -1.80 -6.54 -5.03
CA ALA A 127 -0.55 -7.08 -4.48
C ALA A 127 -0.55 -7.03 -2.96
N LEU A 128 -0.96 -5.89 -2.39
CA LEU A 128 -1.04 -5.69 -0.95
C LEU A 128 -2.07 -6.62 -0.30
N SER A 129 -3.22 -6.82 -0.94
CA SER A 129 -4.23 -7.80 -0.54
C SER A 129 -3.64 -9.20 -0.42
N THR A 130 -2.82 -9.64 -1.36
CA THR A 130 -2.13 -10.95 -1.25
C THR A 130 -1.19 -11.00 -0.05
N VAL A 131 -0.34 -9.98 0.14
CA VAL A 131 0.61 -9.89 1.27
C VAL A 131 -0.12 -9.96 2.61
N VAL A 132 -1.20 -9.18 2.76
CA VAL A 132 -1.95 -9.09 4.01
C VAL A 132 -2.80 -10.34 4.25
N ALA A 133 -3.43 -10.93 3.22
CA ALA A 133 -4.16 -12.18 3.33
C ALA A 133 -3.26 -13.31 3.81
N VAL A 134 -2.13 -13.53 3.13
CA VAL A 134 -1.18 -14.59 3.47
C VAL A 134 -0.60 -14.38 4.86
N GLY A 135 -0.11 -13.17 5.16
CA GLY A 135 0.50 -12.86 6.45
C GLY A 135 -0.46 -12.98 7.63
N HIS A 136 -1.68 -12.46 7.50
CA HIS A 136 -2.67 -12.51 8.58
C HIS A 136 -3.22 -13.93 8.82
N CYS A 137 -3.20 -14.79 7.80
CA CYS A 137 -3.53 -16.21 7.92
C CYS A 137 -2.37 -17.07 8.47
N GLY A 138 -1.23 -16.47 8.84
CA GLY A 138 -0.09 -17.19 9.43
C GLY A 138 0.97 -17.66 8.41
N GLY A 139 0.89 -17.17 7.18
CA GLY A 139 1.86 -17.43 6.12
C GLY A 139 3.12 -16.58 6.23
N PRO A 140 4.01 -16.66 5.23
CA PRO A 140 5.30 -15.96 5.25
C PRO A 140 5.13 -14.46 5.01
N GLN A 141 6.17 -13.68 5.34
CA GLN A 141 6.23 -12.27 4.98
C GLN A 141 6.64 -12.11 3.52
N ILE A 142 5.65 -12.04 2.63
CA ILE A 142 5.89 -11.74 1.21
C ILE A 142 6.41 -10.29 1.09
N PRO A 143 7.58 -10.06 0.47
CA PRO A 143 8.09 -8.71 0.28
C PRO A 143 7.17 -7.88 -0.63
N PHE A 144 6.64 -6.76 -0.12
CA PHE A 144 5.79 -5.87 -0.89
C PHE A 144 6.62 -4.84 -1.67
N ARG A 145 6.39 -4.74 -2.97
CA ARG A 145 6.90 -3.66 -3.84
C ARG A 145 5.73 -2.84 -4.37
N ALA A 146 5.96 -1.57 -4.70
CA ALA A 146 4.95 -0.70 -5.29
C ALA A 146 5.37 -0.19 -6.68
N GLY A 147 4.46 0.49 -7.36
CA GLY A 147 4.71 1.13 -8.65
C GLY A 147 3.95 0.50 -9.82
N ARG A 148 2.99 -0.39 -9.54
CA ARG A 148 2.11 -0.94 -10.57
C ARG A 148 1.20 0.14 -11.13
N VAL A 149 0.93 0.03 -12.43
CA VAL A 149 0.06 0.95 -13.16
C VAL A 149 -1.19 0.19 -13.55
N ASP A 150 -2.35 0.77 -13.26
CA ASP A 150 -3.64 0.16 -13.59
C ASP A 150 -3.84 0.12 -15.11
N ALA A 151 -4.26 -1.04 -15.61
CA ALA A 151 -4.73 -1.23 -16.96
C ALA A 151 -5.94 -0.32 -17.23
N THR A 152 -6.10 0.06 -18.50
CA THR A 152 -7.23 0.90 -18.94
C THR A 152 -8.29 0.12 -19.70
N GLU A 153 -8.01 -1.15 -19.97
CA GLU A 153 -8.88 -2.10 -20.66
C GLU A 153 -8.59 -3.52 -20.18
N ALA A 154 -9.39 -4.48 -20.64
CA ALA A 154 -9.22 -5.88 -20.33
C ALA A 154 -7.98 -6.48 -21.01
N GLY A 155 -7.30 -7.40 -20.34
CA GLY A 155 -6.25 -8.25 -20.90
C GLY A 155 -6.80 -9.36 -21.81
N PRO A 156 -5.94 -10.23 -22.36
CA PRO A 156 -6.38 -11.36 -23.17
C PRO A 156 -7.06 -12.43 -22.32
N LEU A 157 -7.86 -13.30 -22.96
CA LEU A 157 -8.34 -14.54 -22.31
C LEU A 157 -7.15 -15.47 -21.99
N GLY A 158 -7.31 -16.36 -21.02
CA GLY A 158 -6.32 -17.40 -20.75
C GLY A 158 -6.15 -17.82 -19.30
N VAL A 159 -7.07 -17.46 -18.40
CA VAL A 159 -7.00 -17.92 -17.01
C VAL A 159 -7.29 -19.43 -16.97
N PRO A 160 -6.45 -20.25 -16.29
CA PRO A 160 -6.67 -21.70 -16.22
C PRO A 160 -8.02 -22.09 -15.63
N LYS A 161 -8.70 -23.01 -16.30
CA LYS A 161 -9.96 -23.61 -15.84
C LYS A 161 -9.75 -25.02 -15.28
N PRO A 162 -10.60 -25.48 -14.35
CA PRO A 162 -10.43 -26.78 -13.70
C PRO A 162 -10.62 -27.99 -14.63
N ASP A 163 -11.29 -27.83 -15.78
CA ASP A 163 -11.56 -28.88 -16.75
C ASP A 163 -10.47 -29.04 -17.85
N GLN A 164 -9.50 -28.12 -17.90
CA GLN A 164 -8.41 -28.17 -18.87
C GLN A 164 -7.36 -29.25 -18.52
N ASP A 165 -6.69 -29.76 -19.55
CA ASP A 165 -5.63 -30.76 -19.38
C ASP A 165 -4.32 -30.16 -18.86
N ILE A 166 -3.42 -31.03 -18.39
CA ILE A 166 -2.16 -30.60 -17.77
C ILE A 166 -1.18 -29.95 -18.76
N ASP A 167 -1.25 -30.33 -20.05
CA ASP A 167 -0.42 -29.72 -21.09
C ASP A 167 -0.85 -28.26 -21.32
N THR A 168 -2.16 -27.99 -21.31
CA THR A 168 -2.73 -26.64 -21.38
C THR A 168 -2.33 -25.82 -20.16
N HIS A 169 -2.49 -26.35 -18.94
CA HIS A 169 -2.06 -25.66 -17.72
C HIS A 169 -0.56 -25.33 -17.76
N THR A 170 0.28 -26.31 -18.12
CA THR A 170 1.73 -26.10 -18.23
C THR A 170 2.08 -25.02 -19.25
N GLN A 171 1.38 -24.95 -20.39
CA GLN A 171 1.58 -23.92 -21.40
C GLN A 171 1.16 -22.52 -20.91
N ILE A 172 0.05 -22.42 -20.17
CA ILE A 172 -0.41 -21.14 -19.62
C ILE A 172 0.62 -20.60 -18.61
N PHE A 173 1.04 -21.42 -17.63
CA PHE A 173 2.07 -21.01 -16.67
C PHE A 173 3.40 -20.67 -17.34
N ALA A 174 3.83 -21.47 -18.33
CA ALA A 174 5.05 -21.19 -19.09
C ALA A 174 4.98 -19.87 -19.85
N LYS A 175 3.82 -19.50 -20.40
CA LYS A 175 3.59 -18.22 -21.07
C LYS A 175 3.76 -17.04 -20.11
N ALA A 176 3.29 -17.19 -18.87
CA ALA A 176 3.49 -16.23 -17.79
C ALA A 176 4.90 -16.26 -17.17
N GLY A 177 5.80 -17.14 -17.65
CA GLY A 177 7.19 -17.23 -17.18
C GLY A 177 7.44 -18.21 -16.03
N PHE A 178 6.47 -19.07 -15.70
CA PHE A 178 6.55 -20.05 -14.61
C PHE A 178 6.74 -21.47 -15.14
N ASN A 179 7.65 -22.23 -14.51
CA ASN A 179 7.86 -23.64 -14.86
C ASN A 179 6.86 -24.58 -14.15
N THR A 180 6.92 -25.88 -14.42
CA THR A 180 6.01 -26.88 -13.81
C THR A 180 6.07 -26.91 -12.28
N SER A 181 7.25 -26.79 -11.67
CA SER A 181 7.37 -26.75 -10.20
C SER A 181 6.80 -25.45 -9.63
N ASP A 182 6.95 -24.34 -10.33
CA ASP A 182 6.34 -23.05 -9.97
C ASP A 182 4.81 -23.12 -10.03
N MET A 183 4.25 -23.75 -11.07
CA MET A 183 2.81 -24.03 -11.17
C MET A 183 2.31 -24.83 -9.96
N ILE A 184 3.00 -25.93 -9.61
CA ILE A 184 2.62 -26.76 -8.45
C ILE A 184 2.65 -25.94 -7.15
N LYS A 185 3.74 -25.18 -6.92
CA LYS A 185 3.87 -24.34 -5.72
C LYS A 185 2.79 -23.27 -5.67
N MET A 186 2.51 -22.58 -6.78
CA MET A 186 1.52 -21.51 -6.80
C MET A 186 0.12 -22.03 -6.49
N VAL A 187 -0.27 -23.17 -7.07
CA VAL A 187 -1.56 -23.80 -6.79
C VAL A 187 -1.63 -24.29 -5.35
N ALA A 188 -0.61 -24.98 -4.83
CA ALA A 188 -0.60 -25.44 -3.44
C ALA A 188 -0.64 -24.27 -2.43
N CYS A 189 0.14 -23.22 -2.65
CA CYS A 189 0.17 -22.04 -1.78
C CYS A 189 -1.12 -21.20 -1.87
N GLY A 190 -1.82 -21.21 -3.00
CA GLY A 190 -3.12 -20.56 -3.13
C GLY A 190 -4.26 -21.37 -2.49
N HIS A 191 -4.29 -22.68 -2.75
CA HIS A 191 -5.36 -23.58 -2.33
C HIS A 191 -5.24 -24.10 -0.89
N THR A 192 -4.22 -23.69 -0.11
CA THR A 192 -4.30 -23.83 1.35
C THR A 192 -5.40 -22.94 1.94
N LEU A 193 -5.75 -21.84 1.27
CA LEU A 193 -6.88 -20.99 1.65
C LEU A 193 -8.12 -21.28 0.80
N GLY A 194 -9.29 -21.23 1.43
CA GLY A 194 -10.57 -21.17 0.74
C GLY A 194 -11.15 -22.52 0.30
N GLY A 195 -11.79 -22.53 -0.86
CA GLY A 195 -12.56 -23.66 -1.37
C GLY A 195 -13.38 -23.31 -2.61
N ILE A 196 -14.33 -24.19 -2.93
CA ILE A 196 -15.20 -24.11 -4.09
C ILE A 196 -16.60 -23.67 -3.66
N HIS A 197 -17.14 -22.66 -4.34
CA HIS A 197 -18.53 -22.24 -4.15
C HIS A 197 -19.45 -23.09 -5.02
N GLY A 198 -20.37 -23.81 -4.39
CA GLY A 198 -21.26 -24.74 -5.09
C GLY A 198 -22.22 -24.06 -6.07
N LYS A 199 -22.69 -22.84 -5.75
CA LYS A 199 -23.48 -22.01 -6.66
C LYS A 199 -22.74 -21.71 -7.98
N ASP A 200 -21.44 -21.48 -7.90
CA ASP A 200 -20.60 -21.09 -9.02
C ASP A 200 -20.10 -22.31 -9.82
N PHE A 201 -19.91 -23.46 -9.15
CA PHE A 201 -19.39 -24.70 -9.74
C PHE A 201 -20.21 -25.94 -9.31
N PRO A 202 -21.52 -26.01 -9.62
CA PRO A 202 -22.38 -27.09 -9.17
C PRO A 202 -22.04 -28.45 -9.80
N GLU A 203 -21.33 -28.46 -10.93
CA GLU A 203 -20.80 -29.66 -11.56
C GLU A 203 -19.62 -30.28 -10.80
N ILE A 204 -18.97 -29.51 -9.92
CA ILE A 204 -17.88 -29.99 -9.07
C ILE A 204 -18.41 -30.40 -7.70
N THR A 205 -19.23 -29.56 -7.07
CA THR A 205 -19.76 -29.80 -5.72
C THR A 205 -21.00 -30.70 -5.69
N PHE A 206 -21.69 -30.84 -6.82
CA PHE A 206 -23.02 -31.47 -6.94
C PHE A 206 -24.09 -30.80 -6.05
N ASN A 207 -23.88 -29.52 -5.70
CA ASN A 207 -24.76 -28.74 -4.85
C ASN A 207 -24.70 -27.26 -5.24
N ASP A 208 -25.76 -26.73 -5.84
CA ASP A 208 -25.85 -25.37 -6.38
C ASP A 208 -26.32 -24.32 -5.37
N THR A 209 -26.39 -24.66 -4.07
CA THR A 209 -26.87 -23.73 -3.05
C THR A 209 -25.85 -22.63 -2.73
N ASP A 210 -26.35 -21.42 -2.49
CA ASP A 210 -25.55 -20.24 -2.11
C ASP A 210 -24.73 -20.41 -0.82
N THR A 211 -25.04 -21.42 -0.01
CA THR A 211 -24.38 -21.72 1.26
C THR A 211 -23.44 -22.93 1.19
N ASN A 212 -23.23 -23.50 0.00
CA ASN A 212 -22.32 -24.63 -0.18
C ASN A 212 -20.91 -24.13 -0.47
N PHE A 213 -20.02 -24.29 0.52
CA PHE A 213 -18.62 -23.94 0.45
C PHE A 213 -17.78 -25.20 0.75
N GLU A 214 -17.25 -25.82 -0.29
CA GLU A 214 -16.44 -27.05 -0.17
C GLU A 214 -14.96 -26.67 -0.07
N HIS A 215 -14.40 -26.76 1.14
CA HIS A 215 -13.03 -26.36 1.42
C HIS A 215 -12.00 -27.35 0.88
N PHE A 216 -10.80 -26.84 0.55
CA PHE A 216 -9.69 -27.66 0.06
C PHE A 216 -9.03 -28.50 1.16
N GLU A 217 -9.16 -28.09 2.42
CA GLU A 217 -8.53 -28.73 3.57
C GLU A 217 -9.56 -29.13 4.63
N SER A 218 -9.25 -30.18 5.41
CA SER A 218 -10.15 -30.65 6.47
C SER A 218 -10.04 -29.85 7.78
N ASN A 219 -10.92 -30.14 8.75
CA ASN A 219 -10.82 -29.67 10.15
C ASN A 219 -10.69 -28.15 10.36
N ASN A 220 -11.26 -27.33 9.47
CA ASN A 220 -11.15 -25.87 9.46
C ASN A 220 -9.73 -25.30 9.21
N SER A 221 -8.83 -26.14 8.68
CA SER A 221 -7.47 -25.73 8.30
C SER A 221 -7.47 -24.64 7.23
N PHE A 222 -8.54 -24.54 6.41
CA PHE A 222 -8.74 -23.48 5.41
C PHE A 222 -8.56 -22.04 5.94
N SER A 223 -8.63 -21.85 7.26
CA SER A 223 -8.43 -20.55 7.95
C SER A 223 -7.01 -20.35 8.51
N SER A 224 -6.06 -21.18 8.11
CA SER A 224 -4.65 -21.14 8.46
C SER A 224 -3.82 -21.34 7.19
N PHE A 225 -2.78 -20.55 7.00
CA PHE A 225 -1.85 -20.72 5.89
C PHE A 225 -0.78 -21.73 6.31
N ASP A 226 -1.03 -23.00 6.07
CA ASP A 226 -0.16 -24.11 6.43
C ASP A 226 -0.05 -25.14 5.30
N ASN A 227 0.60 -26.27 5.54
CA ASN A 227 0.86 -27.25 4.50
C ASN A 227 -0.15 -28.42 4.48
N THR A 228 -1.33 -28.25 5.07
CA THR A 228 -2.36 -29.29 5.16
C THR A 228 -2.84 -29.76 3.78
N VAL A 229 -3.06 -28.84 2.84
CA VAL A 229 -3.39 -29.16 1.42
C VAL A 229 -2.37 -30.11 0.80
N VAL A 230 -1.10 -30.04 1.21
CA VAL A 230 -0.03 -30.90 0.73
C VAL A 230 -0.06 -32.26 1.44
N THR A 231 -0.15 -32.27 2.77
CA THR A 231 -0.09 -33.52 3.54
C THR A 231 -1.32 -34.40 3.27
N GLU A 232 -2.51 -33.80 3.19
CA GLU A 232 -3.75 -34.53 2.90
C GLU A 232 -3.81 -35.03 1.45
N TYR A 233 -3.19 -34.31 0.51
CA TYR A 233 -3.01 -34.79 -0.85
C TYR A 233 -2.13 -36.05 -0.88
N LEU A 234 -0.98 -36.00 -0.21
CA LEU A 234 0.02 -37.08 -0.24
C LEU A 234 -0.44 -38.35 0.48
N ASP A 235 -1.24 -38.22 1.55
CA ASP A 235 -1.77 -39.37 2.29
C ASP A 235 -3.13 -39.89 1.75
N GLY A 236 -3.74 -39.15 0.83
CA GLY A 236 -4.99 -39.49 0.17
C GLY A 236 -6.25 -39.23 1.00
N SER A 237 -6.15 -38.40 2.05
CA SER A 237 -7.28 -38.04 2.93
C SER A 237 -7.97 -36.72 2.55
N THR A 238 -7.44 -35.98 1.58
CA THR A 238 -7.92 -34.63 1.23
C THR A 238 -9.41 -34.56 0.88
N PRO A 239 -10.14 -33.54 1.40
CA PRO A 239 -11.51 -33.25 0.97
C PRO A 239 -11.56 -32.44 -0.33
N ASN A 240 -10.41 -31.98 -0.85
CA ASN A 240 -10.32 -31.15 -2.04
C ASN A 240 -10.99 -31.84 -3.24
N LEU A 241 -12.12 -31.27 -3.69
CA LEU A 241 -12.87 -31.79 -4.82
C LEU A 241 -12.15 -31.62 -6.17
N LEU A 242 -11.12 -30.76 -6.25
CA LEU A 242 -10.21 -30.68 -7.40
C LEU A 242 -9.13 -31.79 -7.36
N VAL A 243 -9.06 -32.59 -6.28
CA VAL A 243 -8.21 -33.79 -6.20
C VAL A 243 -9.05 -35.05 -6.31
N ALA A 244 -10.06 -35.17 -5.45
CA ALA A 244 -10.82 -36.39 -5.21
C ALA A 244 -12.32 -36.26 -5.58
N GLY A 245 -12.66 -35.30 -6.45
CA GLY A 245 -14.02 -35.12 -6.97
C GLY A 245 -14.49 -36.30 -7.83
N GLN A 246 -15.81 -36.41 -7.99
CA GLN A 246 -16.43 -37.52 -8.72
C GLN A 246 -16.11 -37.50 -10.23
N ASN A 247 -15.83 -36.31 -10.79
CA ASN A 247 -15.49 -36.12 -12.19
C ASN A 247 -13.98 -35.87 -12.33
N ASP A 248 -13.24 -36.88 -12.80
CA ASP A 248 -11.79 -36.76 -13.00
C ASP A 248 -11.38 -35.62 -13.96
N THR A 249 -12.28 -35.16 -14.83
CA THR A 249 -12.02 -34.03 -15.75
C THR A 249 -11.82 -32.73 -14.97
N THR A 250 -12.58 -32.49 -13.91
CA THR A 250 -12.49 -31.28 -13.08
C THR A 250 -11.49 -31.41 -11.93
N ASN A 251 -10.83 -32.57 -11.79
CA ASN A 251 -9.80 -32.80 -10.78
C ASN A 251 -8.45 -32.16 -11.18
N SER A 252 -8.42 -30.83 -11.34
CA SER A 252 -7.24 -30.07 -11.77
C SER A 252 -6.06 -30.20 -10.83
N ASP A 253 -6.30 -30.07 -9.52
CA ASP A 253 -5.24 -30.12 -8.51
C ASP A 253 -4.56 -31.49 -8.50
N LYS A 254 -5.32 -32.59 -8.66
CA LYS A 254 -4.75 -33.93 -8.83
C LYS A 254 -3.77 -33.99 -10.00
N ARG A 255 -4.07 -33.33 -11.13
CA ARG A 255 -3.19 -33.29 -12.31
C ARG A 255 -2.00 -32.37 -12.11
N VAL A 256 -2.21 -31.19 -11.55
CA VAL A 256 -1.16 -30.21 -11.27
C VAL A 256 -0.16 -30.77 -10.27
N PHE A 257 -0.62 -31.19 -9.10
CA PHE A 257 0.22 -31.74 -8.03
C PHE A 257 1.01 -32.98 -8.49
N GLY A 258 0.43 -33.77 -9.40
CA GLY A 258 1.06 -34.94 -10.01
C GLY A 258 2.02 -34.66 -11.17
N ALA A 259 2.10 -33.43 -11.67
CA ALA A 259 2.76 -33.11 -12.95
C ALA A 259 4.26 -33.40 -12.97
N ASP A 260 4.92 -33.42 -11.80
CA ASP A 260 6.33 -33.74 -11.66
C ASP A 260 6.59 -35.07 -10.93
N ASN A 261 5.61 -35.98 -10.95
CA ASN A 261 5.59 -37.22 -10.17
C ASN A 261 5.63 -36.96 -8.64
N ASN A 262 4.90 -35.94 -8.18
CA ASN A 262 4.80 -35.50 -6.78
C ASN A 262 6.12 -35.03 -6.15
N ALA A 263 7.17 -34.77 -6.94
CA ALA A 263 8.47 -34.38 -6.41
C ALA A 263 8.37 -33.05 -5.64
N THR A 264 7.67 -32.06 -6.19
CA THR A 264 7.44 -30.77 -5.54
C THR A 264 6.53 -30.95 -4.31
N MET A 265 5.45 -31.72 -4.40
CA MET A 265 4.55 -31.94 -3.26
C MET A 265 5.26 -32.62 -2.08
N HIS A 266 6.12 -33.61 -2.34
CA HIS A 266 6.92 -34.24 -1.30
C HIS A 266 7.88 -33.25 -0.61
N ALA A 267 8.42 -32.27 -1.34
CA ALA A 267 9.24 -31.21 -0.74
C ALA A 267 8.40 -30.26 0.12
N LEU A 268 7.20 -29.88 -0.34
CA LEU A 268 6.27 -29.00 0.36
C LEU A 268 5.63 -29.65 1.61
N ALA A 269 5.78 -30.96 1.81
CA ALA A 269 5.31 -31.65 3.01
C ALA A 269 6.08 -31.24 4.29
N ASP A 270 7.24 -30.60 4.16
CA ASP A 270 7.94 -29.94 5.26
C ASP A 270 7.40 -28.52 5.46
N PRO A 271 6.89 -28.14 6.66
CA PRO A 271 6.29 -26.84 6.89
C PRO A 271 7.20 -25.65 6.61
N ALA A 272 8.50 -25.74 6.90
CA ALA A 272 9.44 -24.65 6.65
C ALA A 272 9.72 -24.48 5.14
N THR A 273 9.80 -25.59 4.41
CA THR A 273 9.92 -25.61 2.95
C THR A 273 8.65 -25.07 2.29
N PHE A 274 7.47 -25.40 2.81
CA PHE A 274 6.20 -24.81 2.36
C PHE A 274 6.21 -23.29 2.52
N GLN A 275 6.47 -22.80 3.73
CA GLN A 275 6.48 -21.36 4.04
C GLN A 275 7.47 -20.60 3.13
N SER A 276 8.72 -21.06 3.01
CA SER A 276 9.73 -20.41 2.16
C SER A 276 9.43 -20.53 0.67
N SER A 277 8.83 -21.64 0.21
CA SER A 277 8.42 -21.78 -1.20
C SER A 277 7.24 -20.89 -1.52
N CYS A 278 6.30 -20.71 -0.59
CA CYS A 278 5.15 -19.82 -0.75
C CYS A 278 5.56 -18.34 -0.73
N GLU A 279 6.54 -17.97 0.08
CA GLU A 279 7.12 -16.62 0.06
C GLU A 279 7.67 -16.28 -1.34
N ASP A 280 8.49 -17.17 -1.90
CA ASP A 280 9.08 -16.99 -3.22
C ASP A 280 8.03 -16.95 -4.34
N ILE A 281 7.17 -17.97 -4.42
CA ILE A 281 6.26 -18.11 -5.56
C ILE A 281 5.16 -17.05 -5.57
N LEU A 282 4.58 -16.72 -4.40
CA LEU A 282 3.56 -15.68 -4.32
C LEU A 282 4.17 -14.28 -4.45
N GLY A 283 5.42 -14.09 -4.00
CA GLY A 283 6.19 -12.88 -4.29
C GLY A 283 6.40 -12.68 -5.79
N ARG A 284 6.86 -13.72 -6.50
CA ARG A 284 7.01 -13.66 -7.97
C ARG A 284 5.66 -13.49 -8.69
N MET A 285 4.58 -14.09 -8.19
CA MET A 285 3.23 -13.88 -8.71
C MET A 285 2.86 -12.40 -8.67
N ILE A 286 2.93 -11.75 -7.51
CA ILE A 286 2.51 -10.35 -7.40
C ILE A 286 3.48 -9.38 -8.08
N ASP A 287 4.76 -9.74 -8.21
CA ASP A 287 5.79 -8.92 -8.89
C ASP A 287 5.85 -9.14 -10.41
N THR A 288 5.00 -10.01 -10.97
CA THR A 288 4.86 -10.17 -12.42
C THR A 288 4.08 -8.99 -12.99
N VAL A 289 4.75 -8.14 -13.77
CA VAL A 289 4.20 -6.88 -14.30
C VAL A 289 4.60 -6.68 -15.77
N PRO A 290 3.96 -5.77 -16.52
CA PRO A 290 4.41 -5.42 -17.86
C PRO A 290 5.87 -4.95 -17.89
N SER A 291 6.57 -5.23 -18.98
CA SER A 291 8.02 -5.06 -19.09
C SER A 291 8.52 -3.60 -19.02
N ASP A 292 7.63 -2.64 -19.25
CA ASP A 292 7.90 -1.20 -19.13
C ASP A 292 7.70 -0.67 -17.70
N ILE A 293 7.13 -1.48 -16.80
CA ILE A 293 6.93 -1.14 -15.40
C ILE A 293 8.15 -1.54 -14.57
N THR A 294 8.63 -0.60 -13.75
CA THR A 294 9.70 -0.84 -12.77
C THR A 294 9.13 -0.69 -11.37
N LEU A 295 9.10 -1.80 -10.63
CA LEU A 295 8.70 -1.80 -9.23
C LEU A 295 9.80 -1.22 -8.33
N THR A 296 9.41 -0.72 -7.17
CA THR A 296 10.36 -0.30 -6.13
C THR A 296 11.17 -1.47 -5.58
N ASP A 297 12.21 -1.16 -4.81
CA ASP A 297 12.71 -2.11 -3.81
C ASP A 297 11.60 -2.51 -2.82
N PRO A 298 11.70 -3.68 -2.16
CA PRO A 298 10.71 -4.08 -1.18
C PRO A 298 10.64 -3.06 -0.05
N PHE A 299 9.44 -2.79 0.43
CA PHE A 299 9.27 -1.84 1.51
C PHE A 299 9.93 -2.35 2.78
N THR A 300 10.58 -1.42 3.48
CA THR A 300 11.04 -1.59 4.85
C THR A 300 10.44 -0.46 5.68
N PRO A 301 10.06 -0.69 6.94
CA PRO A 301 9.52 0.36 7.79
C PRO A 301 10.46 1.58 7.84
N ALA A 302 9.95 2.76 7.46
CA ALA A 302 10.75 3.98 7.52
C ALA A 302 11.16 4.27 8.97
N PRO A 303 12.46 4.46 9.28
CA PRO A 303 12.92 4.70 10.66
C PRO A 303 12.23 5.88 11.32
N ILE A 304 12.07 6.96 10.56
CA ILE A 304 11.38 8.19 10.95
C ILE A 304 10.47 8.62 9.80
N LYS A 305 9.20 8.92 10.10
CA LYS A 305 8.25 9.45 9.13
C LYS A 305 7.42 10.59 9.74
N PRO A 306 7.60 11.84 9.26
CA PRO A 306 6.76 12.96 9.66
C PRO A 306 5.36 12.93 9.03
N TYR A 307 4.38 13.43 9.78
CA TYR A 307 3.00 13.66 9.35
C TYR A 307 2.62 15.08 9.72
N ILE A 308 2.69 15.98 8.74
CA ILE A 308 2.34 17.39 8.95
C ILE A 308 0.83 17.53 8.87
N THR A 309 0.20 17.85 10.00
CA THR A 309 -1.26 18.02 10.08
C THR A 309 -1.67 19.45 9.76
N THR A 310 -0.85 20.43 10.12
CA THR A 310 -1.09 21.83 9.77
C THR A 310 0.25 22.50 9.55
N PHE A 311 0.43 23.12 8.39
CA PHE A 311 1.43 24.15 8.18
C PHE A 311 0.74 25.32 7.49
N ALA A 312 0.28 26.27 8.30
CA ALA A 312 -0.69 27.28 7.86
C ALA A 312 -0.35 28.67 8.40
N LEU A 313 -0.92 29.70 7.76
CA LEU A 313 -0.72 31.08 8.14
C LEU A 313 -1.74 31.40 9.22
N ALA A 314 -1.30 31.68 10.44
CA ALA A 314 -2.23 32.03 11.51
C ALA A 314 -2.65 33.50 11.43
N ASN A 315 -1.71 34.37 11.06
CA ASN A 315 -1.92 35.79 10.81
C ASN A 315 -0.66 36.36 10.13
N ALA A 316 -0.65 37.67 9.85
CA ALA A 316 0.49 38.35 9.20
C ALA A 316 1.85 38.20 9.91
N THR A 317 1.89 37.78 11.17
CA THR A 317 3.12 37.67 11.97
C THR A 317 3.47 36.25 12.37
N HIS A 318 2.54 35.29 12.33
CA HIS A 318 2.75 33.93 12.83
C HIS A 318 2.23 32.85 11.88
N LEU A 319 2.97 31.75 11.81
CA LEU A 319 2.57 30.48 11.22
C LEU A 319 2.27 29.47 12.33
N THR A 320 1.35 28.55 12.06
CA THR A 320 1.11 27.39 12.91
C THR A 320 1.68 26.15 12.22
N LEU A 321 2.50 25.40 12.95
CA LEU A 321 3.02 24.11 12.52
C LEU A 321 2.64 23.04 13.54
N THR A 322 1.81 22.09 13.14
CA THR A 322 1.41 20.93 13.96
C THR A 322 1.61 19.65 13.18
N GLY A 323 1.91 18.59 13.90
CA GLY A 323 2.07 17.29 13.28
C GLY A 323 2.45 16.20 14.26
N ARG A 324 2.84 15.07 13.67
CA ARG A 324 3.30 13.89 14.38
C ARG A 324 4.56 13.36 13.73
N ILE A 325 5.39 12.69 14.52
CA ILE A 325 6.54 11.91 14.06
C ILE A 325 6.28 10.46 14.44
N ARG A 326 6.29 9.59 13.43
CA ARG A 326 6.27 8.13 13.59
C ARG A 326 7.70 7.63 13.63
N ILE A 327 7.99 6.74 14.58
CA ILE A 327 9.32 6.15 14.79
C ILE A 327 9.19 4.65 14.75
N ALA A 328 9.90 3.98 13.84
CA ALA A 328 10.03 2.53 13.87
C ALA A 328 10.86 2.13 15.10
N THR A 329 10.34 1.22 15.91
CA THR A 329 10.91 0.85 17.21
C THR A 329 10.55 -0.61 17.53
N ASP A 330 10.90 -1.06 18.74
CA ASP A 330 10.62 -2.40 19.24
C ASP A 330 10.01 -2.35 20.64
N PHE A 331 9.51 -3.48 21.10
CA PHE A 331 8.83 -3.59 22.40
C PHE A 331 9.76 -3.32 23.60
N ASP A 332 11.09 -3.32 23.40
CA ASP A 332 12.07 -3.10 24.46
C ASP A 332 12.43 -1.61 24.60
N SER A 333 12.37 -0.85 23.51
CA SER A 333 12.84 0.54 23.43
C SER A 333 11.72 1.56 23.23
N TYR A 334 10.51 1.16 22.83
CA TYR A 334 9.44 2.11 22.47
C TYR A 334 9.06 3.12 23.57
N ALA A 335 9.25 2.74 24.84
CA ALA A 335 8.98 3.59 26.01
C ALA A 335 10.21 4.37 26.48
N ASP A 336 11.41 4.00 26.05
CA ASP A 336 12.70 4.56 26.45
C ASP A 336 13.21 5.59 25.43
N GLN A 337 12.34 6.51 25.02
CA GLN A 337 12.68 7.52 24.03
C GLN A 337 11.99 8.85 24.28
N ALA A 338 12.72 9.93 24.03
CA ALA A 338 12.23 11.30 24.00
C ALA A 338 12.69 11.96 22.70
N ILE A 339 11.78 12.70 22.06
CA ILE A 339 12.00 13.21 20.71
C ILE A 339 11.95 14.73 20.72
N HIS A 340 12.88 15.35 20.00
CA HIS A 340 12.80 16.76 19.69
C HIS A 340 13.18 17.00 18.23
N LEU A 341 12.62 18.06 17.65
CA LEU A 341 12.98 18.50 16.32
C LEU A 341 13.91 19.69 16.43
N THR A 342 14.88 19.79 15.53
CA THR A 342 15.71 20.98 15.38
C THR A 342 15.51 21.53 13.98
N TYR A 343 14.95 22.74 13.87
CA TYR A 343 14.61 23.30 12.56
C TYR A 343 15.65 24.28 12.02
N THR A 344 15.70 24.35 10.69
CA THR A 344 16.47 25.33 9.93
C THR A 344 15.56 26.53 9.60
N PRO A 345 15.83 27.72 10.16
CA PRO A 345 15.05 28.91 9.83
C PRO A 345 15.28 29.34 8.37
N ARG A 346 14.25 29.91 7.73
CA ARG A 346 14.35 30.45 6.36
C ARG A 346 15.36 31.58 6.26
N THR A 347 15.37 32.47 7.25
CA THR A 347 16.28 33.61 7.30
C THR A 347 17.12 33.52 8.58
N ALA A 348 18.43 33.67 8.41
CA ALA A 348 19.33 33.85 9.55
C ALA A 348 18.93 35.12 10.30
N GLN A 349 18.79 35.05 11.62
CA GLN A 349 18.45 36.24 12.39
C GLN A 349 19.62 37.24 12.39
N ASN A 350 19.32 38.52 12.14
CA ASN A 350 20.23 39.64 12.37
C ASN A 350 20.26 40.11 13.84
N SER A 351 19.82 39.25 14.78
CA SER A 351 19.64 39.54 16.21
C SER A 351 20.84 39.07 17.03
N SER A 352 21.15 39.79 18.11
CA SER A 352 22.18 39.40 19.10
C SER A 352 21.77 38.20 19.98
N THR A 353 20.51 37.79 19.94
CA THR A 353 19.98 36.63 20.68
C THR A 353 19.74 35.47 19.71
N PRO A 354 20.38 34.30 19.90
CA PRO A 354 20.15 33.13 19.06
C PRO A 354 18.68 32.68 19.10
N LEU A 355 18.10 32.38 17.94
CA LEU A 355 16.76 31.79 17.84
C LEU A 355 16.79 30.38 18.42
N ASN A 356 15.88 30.07 19.35
CA ASN A 356 15.69 28.70 19.78
C ASN A 356 14.98 27.92 18.67
N THR A 357 15.72 27.00 18.03
CA THR A 357 15.23 26.18 16.92
C THR A 357 14.73 24.80 17.35
N THR A 358 14.67 24.54 18.65
CA THR A 358 14.17 23.27 19.17
C THR A 358 12.65 23.28 19.27
N ILE A 359 11.99 22.31 18.62
CA ILE A 359 10.57 22.04 18.77
C ILE A 359 10.43 20.81 19.68
N PRO A 360 9.88 20.97 20.90
CA PRO A 360 9.60 19.82 21.76
C PRO A 360 8.46 18.99 21.18
N THR A 361 8.52 17.68 21.41
CA THR A 361 7.41 16.77 21.11
C THR A 361 6.87 16.16 22.40
N THR A 362 5.66 15.63 22.34
CA THR A 362 5.03 14.86 23.43
C THR A 362 4.65 13.49 22.90
N ARG A 363 4.95 12.43 23.66
CA ARG A 363 4.53 11.08 23.29
C ARG A 363 3.00 10.98 23.27
N ALA A 364 2.45 10.40 22.20
CA ALA A 364 1.02 10.12 22.12
C ALA A 364 0.62 9.12 23.22
N MET A 365 -0.59 9.26 23.76
CA MET A 365 -1.06 8.42 24.88
C MET A 365 -2.26 7.53 24.50
N TRP A 366 -3.06 7.93 23.49
CA TRP A 366 -4.18 7.13 23.03
C TRP A 366 -3.70 5.78 22.48
N LYS A 367 -4.32 4.68 22.93
CA LYS A 367 -3.90 3.30 22.61
C LYS A 367 -2.40 3.05 22.85
N GLY A 368 -1.82 3.68 23.87
CA GLY A 368 -0.40 3.54 24.21
C GLY A 368 0.56 4.34 23.33
N GLY A 369 0.03 5.15 22.40
CA GLY A 369 0.83 5.93 21.46
C GLY A 369 1.61 5.08 20.48
N THR A 370 1.17 3.86 20.24
CA THR A 370 1.85 2.91 19.36
C THR A 370 0.93 2.37 18.29
N THR A 371 1.50 2.06 17.14
CA THR A 371 0.85 1.32 16.06
C THR A 371 1.64 0.04 15.78
N SER A 372 0.97 -1.04 15.39
CA SER A 372 1.63 -2.29 15.02
C SER A 372 1.16 -2.84 13.68
N GLY A 373 2.06 -3.52 12.99
CA GLY A 373 1.80 -4.31 11.79
C GLY A 373 1.53 -5.79 12.10
N ILE A 374 1.32 -6.59 11.04
CA ILE A 374 1.02 -8.04 11.15
C ILE A 374 2.29 -8.89 11.33
N PHE A 375 3.47 -8.38 10.97
CA PHE A 375 4.75 -9.07 11.13
C PHE A 375 5.59 -8.49 12.28
N ARG A 376 4.90 -8.05 13.34
CA ARG A 376 5.49 -7.51 14.58
C ARG A 376 6.22 -6.16 14.42
N GLU A 377 5.95 -5.44 13.34
CA GLU A 377 6.35 -4.04 13.23
C GLU A 377 5.73 -3.25 14.38
N LEU A 378 6.50 -2.34 14.98
CA LEU A 378 6.03 -1.46 16.04
C LEU A 378 6.49 -0.03 15.76
N PHE A 379 5.55 0.90 15.90
CA PHE A 379 5.79 2.31 15.73
C PHE A 379 5.36 3.07 16.97
N ALA A 380 6.18 4.03 17.40
CA ALA A 380 5.83 4.99 18.44
C ALA A 380 5.55 6.37 17.83
N TRP A 381 4.58 7.07 18.39
CA TRP A 381 4.12 8.36 17.87
C TRP A 381 4.40 9.49 18.85
N HIS A 382 4.94 10.58 18.31
CA HIS A 382 5.23 11.79 19.06
C HIS A 382 4.60 12.98 18.35
N GLU A 383 3.86 13.79 19.09
CA GLU A 383 3.07 14.91 18.58
C GLU A 383 3.77 16.22 18.90
N PHE A 384 3.63 17.20 18.01
CA PHE A 384 4.17 18.53 18.22
C PHE A 384 3.22 19.61 17.71
N SER A 385 3.31 20.78 18.34
CA SER A 385 2.57 21.97 17.98
C SER A 385 3.41 23.18 18.33
N VAL A 386 3.68 24.04 17.36
CA VAL A 386 4.50 25.24 17.53
C VAL A 386 3.95 26.39 16.71
N THR A 387 4.10 27.60 17.24
CA THR A 387 3.85 28.84 16.52
C THR A 387 5.20 29.44 16.10
N LEU A 388 5.37 29.68 14.80
CA LEU A 388 6.61 30.18 14.22
C LEU A 388 6.43 31.64 13.79
N PRO A 389 7.39 32.55 14.06
CA PRO A 389 7.35 33.89 13.48
C PRO A 389 7.52 33.82 11.97
N THR A 390 6.62 34.47 11.23
CA THR A 390 6.66 34.59 9.75
C THR A 390 7.98 35.14 9.20
N ALA A 391 8.66 35.99 9.98
CA ALA A 391 9.92 36.63 9.61
C ALA A 391 11.09 35.64 9.51
N SER A 392 11.13 34.60 10.36
CA SER A 392 12.19 33.59 10.38
C SER A 392 11.75 32.25 9.81
N SER A 393 10.50 31.85 10.08
CA SER A 393 9.84 30.63 9.61
C SER A 393 10.72 29.37 9.69
N ILE A 394 10.46 28.38 8.84
CA ILE A 394 11.12 27.08 8.75
C ILE A 394 11.28 26.66 7.29
N THR A 395 12.37 25.96 6.99
CA THR A 395 12.64 25.36 5.66
C THR A 395 12.87 23.86 5.72
N ALA A 396 13.36 23.36 6.85
CA ALA A 396 13.50 21.94 7.13
C ALA A 396 13.62 21.73 8.64
N PHE A 397 13.50 20.49 9.09
CA PHE A 397 13.92 20.08 10.44
C PHE A 397 14.64 18.74 10.41
N ASN A 398 15.45 18.50 11.43
CA ASN A 398 15.98 17.16 11.76
C ASN A 398 15.22 16.60 12.96
N VAL A 399 15.18 15.28 13.08
CA VAL A 399 14.56 14.58 14.21
C VAL A 399 15.66 13.97 15.06
N THR A 400 15.71 14.31 16.35
CA THR A 400 16.63 13.69 17.29
C THR A 400 15.87 12.78 18.24
N VAL A 401 16.22 11.49 18.22
CA VAL A 401 15.76 10.47 19.14
C VAL A 401 16.75 10.38 20.29
N VAL A 402 16.29 10.58 21.52
CA VAL A 402 17.11 10.47 22.72
C VAL A 402 16.64 9.30 23.55
N ARG A 403 17.54 8.36 23.84
CA ARG A 403 17.26 7.26 24.76
C ARG A 403 17.21 7.78 26.19
N THR A 404 16.07 7.68 26.86
CA THR A 404 15.87 8.35 28.16
C THR A 404 16.71 7.73 29.29
N SER A 405 17.02 6.44 29.20
CA SER A 405 17.77 5.70 30.19
C SER A 405 19.28 5.95 30.13
N THR A 406 19.84 6.20 28.94
CA THR A 406 21.30 6.36 28.72
C THR A 406 21.71 7.78 28.34
N GLY A 407 20.78 8.59 27.82
CA GLY A 407 21.07 9.89 27.22
C GLY A 407 21.72 9.82 25.83
N GLU A 408 21.84 8.62 25.25
CA GLU A 408 22.31 8.42 23.87
C GLU A 408 21.39 9.13 22.87
N GLN A 409 21.97 9.75 21.85
CA GLN A 409 21.22 10.52 20.86
C GLN A 409 21.54 10.04 19.46
N GLN A 410 20.50 9.92 18.65
CA GLN A 410 20.59 9.70 17.21
C GLN A 410 19.78 10.77 16.49
N THR A 411 20.44 11.49 15.59
CA THR A 411 19.79 12.50 14.74
C THR A 411 19.58 11.93 13.35
N TYR A 412 18.35 12.09 12.84
CA TYR A 412 17.94 11.71 11.51
C TYR A 412 17.73 12.97 10.66
N ASP A 413 18.43 13.03 9.53
CA ASP A 413 18.47 14.17 8.61
C ASP A 413 17.87 13.84 7.24
N ASN A 414 16.96 12.87 7.21
CA ASN A 414 16.24 12.42 6.02
C ASN A 414 17.18 11.83 4.96
N ALA A 415 18.00 10.84 5.36
CA ALA A 415 18.98 10.16 4.51
C ALA A 415 19.96 11.12 3.81
N GLY A 416 20.44 12.16 4.51
CA GLY A 416 21.35 13.16 3.96
C GLY A 416 20.71 14.13 2.95
N ALA A 417 19.37 14.16 2.81
CA ALA A 417 18.66 15.10 1.93
C ALA A 417 18.64 16.56 2.45
N GLY A 418 19.32 16.85 3.57
CA GLY A 418 19.33 18.17 4.19
C GLY A 418 18.19 18.41 5.19
N GLY A 419 17.61 17.34 5.74
CA GLY A 419 16.50 17.36 6.68
C GLY A 419 15.14 17.09 6.04
N TYR A 420 14.10 17.08 6.87
CA TYR A 420 12.70 16.96 6.47
C TYR A 420 12.20 18.33 5.99
N ALA A 421 12.20 18.55 4.68
CA ALA A 421 11.92 19.84 4.06
C ALA A 421 10.46 20.29 4.23
N LEU A 422 10.26 21.59 4.42
CA LEU A 422 8.96 22.24 4.46
C LEU A 422 9.01 23.51 3.59
N ASP A 423 8.05 23.66 2.68
CA ASP A 423 7.91 24.87 1.88
C ASP A 423 6.91 25.84 2.50
N ASP A 424 7.38 26.94 3.09
CA ASP A 424 6.50 27.98 3.64
C ASP A 424 5.97 28.97 2.58
N ALA A 425 6.39 28.82 1.31
CA ALA A 425 6.03 29.75 0.25
C ALA A 425 4.63 29.47 -0.31
N LEU A 426 4.11 28.26 -0.09
CA LEU A 426 2.77 27.81 -0.44
C LEU A 426 2.19 27.02 0.73
N LEU A 427 1.14 27.54 1.35
CA LEU A 427 0.53 26.94 2.54
C LEU A 427 -0.96 26.67 2.31
N TYR A 428 -1.39 25.43 2.51
CA TYR A 428 -2.82 25.08 2.51
C TYR A 428 -3.50 25.60 3.78
N GLN A 429 -4.55 26.41 3.61
CA GLN A 429 -5.35 26.97 4.70
C GLN A 429 -6.60 26.13 4.93
N ALA A 430 -6.45 24.99 5.62
CA ALA A 430 -7.55 24.06 5.86
C ALA A 430 -8.77 24.71 6.53
N ALA A 431 -8.56 25.56 7.55
CA ALA A 431 -9.65 26.23 8.26
C ALA A 431 -10.42 27.24 7.37
N GLN A 432 -9.75 27.83 6.38
CA GLN A 432 -10.33 28.76 5.41
C GLN A 432 -10.83 28.03 4.14
N SER A 433 -10.81 26.70 4.14
CA SER A 433 -11.30 25.87 3.03
C SER A 433 -12.59 25.18 3.47
N CYS A 434 -13.54 25.05 2.56
CA CYS A 434 -14.87 24.54 2.88
C CYS A 434 -15.56 23.91 1.66
N ARG A 435 -16.56 23.09 1.93
CA ARG A 435 -17.45 22.53 0.90
C ARG A 435 -18.90 22.52 1.40
N LYS A 436 -19.80 23.09 0.61
CA LYS A 436 -21.24 23.09 0.86
C LYS A 436 -22.00 22.68 -0.39
N ASP A 437 -22.73 21.57 -0.31
CA ASP A 437 -23.57 21.05 -1.41
C ASP A 437 -22.83 20.89 -2.76
N GLY A 438 -21.54 20.55 -2.73
CA GLY A 438 -20.68 20.38 -3.92
C GLY A 438 -19.81 21.60 -4.24
N ALA A 439 -20.30 22.81 -3.93
CA ALA A 439 -19.54 24.04 -4.07
C ALA A 439 -18.35 24.03 -3.10
N THR A 440 -17.14 23.98 -3.67
CA THR A 440 -15.89 23.78 -2.94
C THR A 440 -15.02 25.03 -3.06
N THR A 441 -14.50 25.51 -1.93
CA THR A 441 -13.49 26.56 -1.87
C THR A 441 -12.26 26.02 -1.16
N ILE A 442 -11.12 26.03 -1.85
CA ILE A 442 -9.82 25.70 -1.29
C ILE A 442 -9.02 26.99 -1.20
N THR A 443 -8.49 27.28 -0.01
CA THR A 443 -7.72 28.50 0.26
C THR A 443 -6.25 28.17 0.44
N ALA A 444 -5.40 28.93 -0.25
CA ALA A 444 -3.95 28.85 -0.13
C ALA A 444 -3.37 30.20 0.29
N ALA A 445 -2.41 30.21 1.21
CA ALA A 445 -1.58 31.38 1.46
C ALA A 445 -0.28 31.24 0.69
N VAL A 446 -0.03 32.16 -0.25
CA VAL A 446 1.14 32.11 -1.14
C VAL A 446 1.99 33.35 -0.92
N ARG A 447 3.30 33.19 -0.77
CA ARG A 447 4.19 34.34 -0.62
C ARG A 447 4.13 35.24 -1.85
N LYS A 448 4.16 36.56 -1.63
CA LYS A 448 4.13 37.59 -2.69
C LYS A 448 5.21 37.39 -3.75
N GLU A 449 6.39 36.89 -3.35
CA GLU A 449 7.53 36.62 -4.24
C GLU A 449 7.25 35.52 -5.28
N VAL A 450 6.40 34.54 -4.95
CA VAL A 450 6.02 33.47 -5.89
C VAL A 450 5.12 34.05 -6.98
N LEU A 451 4.17 34.91 -6.59
CA LEU A 451 3.24 35.55 -7.51
C LEU A 451 3.93 36.59 -8.40
N SER A 452 4.83 37.40 -7.84
CA SER A 452 5.60 38.38 -8.61
C SER A 452 6.56 37.72 -9.60
N GLY A 453 7.01 36.49 -9.32
CA GLY A 453 7.73 35.63 -10.25
C GLY A 453 6.87 34.99 -11.36
N GLY A 454 5.57 35.28 -11.41
CA GLY A 454 4.64 34.74 -12.42
C GLY A 454 4.00 33.40 -12.02
N GLY A 455 4.19 32.94 -10.78
CA GLY A 455 3.52 31.75 -10.27
C GLY A 455 2.01 31.95 -10.21
N LYS A 456 1.26 31.06 -10.86
CA LYS A 456 -0.19 30.99 -10.77
C LYS A 456 -0.58 29.97 -9.72
N VAL A 457 -1.57 30.32 -8.90
CA VAL A 457 -2.11 29.43 -7.88
C VAL A 457 -3.27 28.66 -8.46
N GLY A 458 -3.31 27.36 -8.22
CA GLY A 458 -4.41 26.51 -8.62
C GLY A 458 -4.57 25.33 -7.67
N VAL A 459 -5.58 24.52 -7.96
CA VAL A 459 -5.83 23.23 -7.32
C VAL A 459 -5.93 22.17 -8.38
N GLU A 460 -5.16 21.10 -8.22
CA GLU A 460 -5.27 19.88 -9.02
C GLU A 460 -6.18 18.92 -8.24
N MET A 461 -7.46 18.92 -8.59
CA MET A 461 -8.52 18.16 -7.95
C MET A 461 -8.63 16.77 -8.56
N VAL A 462 -8.55 15.72 -7.73
CA VAL A 462 -8.83 14.36 -8.20
C VAL A 462 -10.35 14.16 -8.25
N VAL A 463 -10.87 13.79 -9.41
CA VAL A 463 -12.28 13.49 -9.64
C VAL A 463 -12.46 12.03 -10.04
N LYS A 464 -13.55 11.42 -9.58
CA LYS A 464 -13.95 10.05 -9.94
C LYS A 464 -14.83 10.08 -11.18
N ARG A 465 -14.51 9.26 -12.18
CA ARG A 465 -15.37 9.01 -13.34
C ARG A 465 -15.87 7.58 -13.34
N PRO A 466 -17.19 7.35 -13.32
CA PRO A 466 -17.75 6.01 -13.47
C PRO A 466 -17.27 5.36 -14.77
N ARG A 467 -16.94 4.07 -14.69
CA ARG A 467 -16.59 3.23 -15.84
C ARG A 467 -17.70 2.21 -16.03
N GLN A 468 -18.17 2.03 -17.28
CA GLN A 468 -19.25 1.08 -17.54
C GLN A 468 -18.77 -0.35 -17.24
N GLY A 469 -19.50 -1.06 -16.37
CA GLY A 469 -19.22 -2.46 -16.04
C GLY A 469 -17.99 -2.70 -15.18
N VAL A 470 -17.40 -1.66 -14.59
CA VAL A 470 -16.20 -1.74 -13.76
C VAL A 470 -16.51 -1.16 -12.39
N PHE A 471 -16.12 -1.87 -11.33
CA PHE A 471 -16.43 -1.47 -9.96
C PHE A 471 -15.69 -0.18 -9.55
N LEU A 472 -14.40 -0.07 -9.89
CA LEU A 472 -13.59 1.10 -9.56
C LEU A 472 -13.76 2.21 -10.61
N PRO A 473 -13.98 3.47 -10.19
CA PRO A 473 -14.00 4.60 -11.11
C PRO A 473 -12.60 4.91 -11.65
N ALA A 474 -12.52 5.59 -12.79
CA ALA A 474 -11.28 6.26 -13.19
C ALA A 474 -11.00 7.42 -12.23
N LEU A 475 -9.73 7.66 -11.92
CA LEU A 475 -9.28 8.86 -11.23
C LEU A 475 -8.68 9.82 -12.26
N GLU A 476 -9.28 10.99 -12.42
CA GLU A 476 -8.81 12.05 -13.31
C GLU A 476 -8.40 13.27 -12.48
N VAL A 477 -7.49 14.08 -13.01
CA VAL A 477 -7.07 15.33 -12.37
C VAL A 477 -7.64 16.51 -13.16
N GLU A 478 -8.44 17.33 -12.50
CA GLU A 478 -8.92 18.61 -13.03
C GLU A 478 -8.14 19.77 -12.41
N THR A 479 -7.76 20.76 -13.21
CA THR A 479 -7.11 21.97 -12.70
C THR A 479 -8.12 23.10 -12.53
N TRP A 480 -8.22 23.61 -11.30
CA TRP A 480 -8.99 24.79 -10.96
C TRP A 480 -8.05 25.98 -10.74
N GLU A 481 -8.39 27.11 -11.33
CA GLU A 481 -7.56 28.32 -11.28
C GLU A 481 -7.95 29.22 -10.10
N GLY A 482 -6.94 29.78 -9.44
CA GLY A 482 -7.14 30.73 -8.35
C GLY A 482 -7.61 32.10 -8.80
N ALA A 483 -8.43 32.73 -7.95
CA ALA A 483 -8.90 34.10 -8.15
C ALA A 483 -7.94 35.14 -7.54
N ALA A 484 -8.28 36.42 -7.67
CA ALA A 484 -7.56 37.50 -6.98
C ALA A 484 -7.62 37.30 -5.47
N GLY A 485 -6.47 37.45 -4.80
CA GLY A 485 -6.32 37.16 -3.38
C GLY A 485 -6.24 38.38 -2.47
N LYS A 486 -6.41 38.16 -1.16
CA LYS A 486 -6.28 39.17 -0.10
C LYS A 486 -4.87 39.16 0.47
N GLU A 487 -4.23 40.32 0.57
CA GLU A 487 -2.91 40.41 1.19
C GLU A 487 -2.97 40.27 2.72
N VAL A 488 -2.05 39.48 3.27
CA VAL A 488 -1.84 39.28 4.70
C VAL A 488 -0.33 39.23 4.98
N GLY A 489 0.26 40.38 5.32
CA GLY A 489 1.71 40.50 5.48
C GLY A 489 2.45 40.21 4.16
N GLU A 490 3.35 39.22 4.20
CA GLU A 490 4.13 38.75 3.04
C GLU A 490 3.40 37.70 2.19
N TRP A 491 2.16 37.36 2.54
CA TRP A 491 1.35 36.38 1.82
C TRP A 491 0.16 37.05 1.11
N VAL A 492 -0.35 36.34 0.12
CA VAL A 492 -1.62 36.58 -0.53
C VAL A 492 -2.47 35.32 -0.34
N LEU A 493 -3.64 35.48 0.27
CA LEU A 493 -4.64 34.42 0.38
C LEU A 493 -5.39 34.31 -0.94
N VAL A 494 -5.21 33.21 -1.64
CA VAL A 494 -5.88 32.92 -2.90
C VAL A 494 -6.94 31.86 -2.67
N GLU A 495 -8.18 32.18 -3.05
CA GLU A 495 -9.28 31.24 -3.10
C GLU A 495 -9.34 30.59 -4.47
N VAL A 496 -9.40 29.25 -4.49
CA VAL A 496 -9.66 28.44 -5.67
C VAL A 496 -11.03 27.80 -5.49
N LYS A 497 -11.93 28.04 -6.45
CA LYS A 497 -13.33 27.61 -6.36
C LYS A 497 -13.65 26.65 -7.50
N GLY A 498 -14.42 25.62 -7.18
CA GLY A 498 -14.90 24.64 -8.13
C GLY A 498 -16.15 23.94 -7.62
N GLU A 499 -16.74 23.14 -8.50
CA GLU A 499 -17.91 22.32 -8.20
C GLU A 499 -17.47 20.86 -8.21
N LEU A 500 -17.84 20.11 -7.17
CA LEU A 500 -17.44 18.71 -7.03
C LEU A 500 -18.64 17.81 -6.78
N GLU A 501 -18.80 16.82 -7.65
CA GLU A 501 -19.82 15.78 -7.49
C GLU A 501 -19.60 14.95 -6.23
N SER A 502 -20.71 14.47 -5.63
CA SER A 502 -20.71 13.74 -4.35
C SER A 502 -19.79 12.53 -4.34
N ASP A 503 -19.68 11.83 -5.46
CA ASP A 503 -18.86 10.62 -5.55
C ASP A 503 -17.37 10.94 -5.37
N SER A 504 -16.96 12.15 -5.75
CA SER A 504 -15.60 12.64 -5.59
C SER A 504 -15.33 13.27 -4.22
N TRP A 505 -16.29 13.27 -3.29
CA TRP A 505 -16.09 13.90 -1.98
C TRP A 505 -15.07 13.22 -1.08
N SER A 506 -14.71 11.97 -1.42
CA SER A 506 -13.72 11.13 -0.75
C SER A 506 -12.37 11.07 -1.46
N THR A 507 -12.10 11.98 -2.41
CA THR A 507 -10.82 12.03 -3.15
C THR A 507 -9.81 12.97 -2.48
N THR A 508 -8.75 13.28 -3.22
CA THR A 508 -7.65 14.14 -2.80
C THR A 508 -7.44 15.31 -3.76
N PHE A 509 -6.67 16.30 -3.35
CA PHE A 509 -6.25 17.39 -4.21
C PHE A 509 -4.84 17.85 -3.84
N ASP A 510 -4.19 18.50 -4.81
CA ASP A 510 -2.92 19.18 -4.62
C ASP A 510 -3.15 20.69 -4.78
N VAL A 511 -2.60 21.50 -3.87
CA VAL A 511 -2.52 22.95 -4.06
C VAL A 511 -1.23 23.24 -4.79
N VAL A 512 -1.28 24.00 -5.90
CA VAL A 512 -0.11 24.29 -6.73
C VAL A 512 0.13 25.79 -6.86
N ALA A 513 1.40 26.20 -6.92
CA ALA A 513 1.81 27.57 -7.21
C ALA A 513 3.15 27.60 -7.99
N GLY A 514 3.07 27.62 -9.33
CA GLY A 514 4.23 27.37 -10.18
C GLY A 514 4.72 25.93 -10.01
N GLU A 515 5.99 25.73 -9.69
CA GLU A 515 6.57 24.39 -9.41
C GLU A 515 6.33 23.91 -7.97
N ARG A 516 5.74 24.74 -7.09
CA ARG A 516 5.51 24.41 -5.68
C ARG A 516 4.19 23.69 -5.50
N ARG A 517 4.15 22.71 -4.59
CA ARG A 517 2.97 21.88 -4.36
C ARG A 517 2.79 21.60 -2.86
N VAL A 518 1.54 21.64 -2.40
CA VAL A 518 1.10 21.00 -1.15
C VAL A 518 0.22 19.85 -1.56
N GLU A 519 0.78 18.64 -1.50
CA GLU A 519 0.22 17.48 -2.18
C GLU A 519 -0.64 16.61 -1.25
N PHE A 520 -1.51 15.82 -1.87
CA PHE A 520 -2.27 14.72 -1.29
C PHE A 520 -3.13 15.13 -0.09
N GLN A 521 -3.76 16.29 -0.19
CA GLN A 521 -4.71 16.77 0.81
C GLN A 521 -6.05 16.04 0.61
N ARG A 522 -6.65 15.54 1.70
CA ARG A 522 -7.91 14.79 1.63
C ARG A 522 -9.13 15.72 1.70
N MET A 523 -10.18 15.41 0.94
CA MET A 523 -11.42 16.19 0.88
C MET A 523 -12.40 15.95 2.04
N ASN A 524 -12.27 14.83 2.74
CA ASN A 524 -13.19 14.38 3.78
C ASN A 524 -13.11 15.17 5.11
N GLY A 525 -12.19 16.14 5.22
CA GLY A 525 -12.02 17.01 6.40
C GLY A 525 -12.46 18.46 6.20
N LEU A 526 -13.10 18.80 5.09
CA LEU A 526 -13.58 20.17 4.85
C LEU A 526 -14.86 20.46 5.64
N GLU A 527 -14.90 21.63 6.28
CA GLU A 527 -16.08 22.17 6.96
C GLU A 527 -17.12 22.71 5.95
N GLU A 528 -18.37 22.91 6.39
CA GLU A 528 -19.41 23.52 5.54
C GLU A 528 -19.18 25.02 5.30
N GLU A 529 -18.54 25.71 6.24
CA GLU A 529 -18.30 27.15 6.18
C GLU A 529 -16.81 27.45 6.26
N CYS A 530 -16.33 28.31 5.36
CA CYS A 530 -14.96 28.77 5.34
C CYS A 530 -14.75 29.74 6.50
N ALA A 531 -13.83 29.42 7.42
CA ALA A 531 -13.50 30.35 8.49
C ALA A 531 -12.85 31.62 7.92
N ALA A 532 -12.97 32.74 8.64
CA ALA A 532 -12.17 33.92 8.35
C ALA A 532 -10.71 33.68 8.75
N LEU A 533 -9.79 34.40 8.11
CA LEU A 533 -8.43 34.60 8.60
C LEU A 533 -8.28 35.95 9.30
#